data_AF-A0A2V9TB05-F1
#
_entry.id   AF-A0A2V9TB05-F1
#
_cell.length_a   1.000
_cell.length_b   1.000
_cell.length_c   1.000
_cell.angle_alpha   90.00
_cell.angle_beta   90.00
_cell.angle_gamma   90.00
#
_symmetry.space_group_name_H-M   'P 1'
#
loop_
_entity.id
_entity.type
_entity.pdbx_description
1 polymer ?
#
loop_
_entity_poly.entity_id
_entity_poly.type
_entity_poly.pdbx_seq_one_letter_code
_entity_poly.pdbx_strand_id
1 'polypeptide(L)'
;MSESSTVEIQGKHLKLTNLEKVLYPAAGFTKGQVIDYYARIAPVLVPHLAGRPLTLKRYPNGVDQQFFFEKNATIHRPPWVKTAPIWSEGNNRNVNYILANDLPTLVWVANLAAIELHPSLSLAKKIESPTMLVFDLDPGAPANMVQCAQVGIWLRAIFDHFGLQSFPKTSGSKGLQLYVPLNTPTSYDITKPFAHALARVLENDHRDLVVSDMKKSLRIGKVLVDWSQNDEHKTTIAVYSLRARERPTVSTPVKWEEVEQVLKKKDPSLVVFEANQVLDRAEKLGDLFEPLLKLKQKLPSLPGVGKGAPEAIAAGLELAAQAEPRTRKKTAIAATRPAASKKRRKV
;
A
#
# COMPACT_ATOMS: atom_id res chain seq x y z
N MET A 1 21.10 -33.22 -7.31
CA MET A 1 21.32 -32.44 -6.08
C MET A 1 20.96 -31.00 -6.41
N SER A 2 20.14 -30.31 -5.61
CA SER A 2 19.86 -28.90 -5.88
C SER A 2 21.13 -28.09 -5.64
N GLU A 3 21.56 -27.34 -6.64
CA GLU A 3 22.64 -26.37 -6.45
C GLU A 3 22.21 -25.36 -5.38
N SER A 4 23.11 -25.16 -4.41
CA SER A 4 22.89 -24.23 -3.31
C SER A 4 24.14 -23.42 -3.10
N SER A 5 23.98 -22.10 -3.01
CA SER A 5 25.04 -21.16 -2.68
C SER A 5 24.79 -20.56 -1.30
N THR A 6 25.83 -20.43 -0.51
CA THR A 6 25.77 -19.68 0.75
C THR A 6 26.26 -18.27 0.47
N VAL A 7 25.46 -17.27 0.83
CA VAL A 7 25.81 -15.86 0.71
C VAL A 7 25.81 -15.20 2.08
N GLU A 8 26.67 -14.21 2.28
CA GLU A 8 26.64 -13.34 3.44
C GLU A 8 25.95 -12.02 3.07
N ILE A 9 24.93 -11.63 3.84
CA ILE A 9 24.20 -10.37 3.66
C ILE A 9 24.13 -9.69 5.02
N GLN A 10 24.76 -8.52 5.17
CA GLN A 10 24.79 -7.75 6.41
C GLN A 10 25.18 -8.60 7.64
N GLY A 11 26.23 -9.42 7.52
CA GLY A 11 26.71 -10.31 8.59
C GLY A 11 25.88 -11.58 8.82
N LYS A 12 24.84 -11.83 8.02
CA LYS A 12 23.98 -13.02 8.15
C LYS A 12 24.22 -13.97 6.98
N HIS A 13 24.42 -15.25 7.30
CA HIS A 13 24.63 -16.29 6.30
C HIS A 13 23.30 -16.89 5.84
N LEU A 14 23.07 -16.94 4.53
CA LEU A 14 21.87 -17.47 3.91
C LEU A 14 22.23 -18.54 2.88
N LYS A 15 21.62 -19.72 2.99
CA LYS A 15 21.67 -20.75 1.95
C LYS A 15 20.57 -20.50 0.92
N LEU A 16 20.94 -20.04 -0.26
CA LEU A 16 20.06 -19.90 -1.40
C LEU A 16 20.00 -21.22 -2.20
N THR A 17 18.84 -21.54 -2.76
CA THR A 17 18.61 -22.82 -3.44
C THR A 17 17.79 -22.63 -4.70
N ASN A 18 18.01 -23.49 -5.71
CA ASN A 18 17.18 -23.56 -6.91
C ASN A 18 17.08 -22.20 -7.65
N LEU A 19 18.20 -21.48 -7.80
CA LEU A 19 18.21 -20.13 -8.36
C LEU A 19 17.71 -20.09 -9.80
N GLU A 20 18.07 -21.09 -10.61
CA GLU A 20 17.63 -21.22 -12.01
C GLU A 20 16.17 -21.70 -12.18
N LYS A 21 15.47 -21.99 -11.08
CA LYS A 21 14.07 -22.42 -11.17
C LYS A 21 13.22 -21.28 -11.73
N VAL A 22 12.60 -21.50 -12.89
CA VAL A 22 11.65 -20.56 -13.48
C VAL A 22 10.40 -20.46 -12.61
N LEU A 23 10.08 -19.25 -12.15
CA LEU A 23 8.87 -18.96 -11.38
C LEU A 23 7.80 -18.25 -12.22
N TYR A 24 8.18 -17.53 -13.28
CA TYR A 24 7.26 -16.97 -14.28
C TYR A 24 7.55 -17.57 -15.65
N PRO A 25 6.84 -18.63 -16.06
CA PRO A 25 7.12 -19.34 -17.32
C PRO A 25 7.05 -18.43 -18.55
N ALA A 26 6.04 -17.58 -18.66
CA ALA A 26 5.85 -16.72 -19.82
C ALA A 26 6.95 -15.65 -20.02
N ALA A 27 7.67 -15.29 -18.95
CA ALA A 27 8.77 -14.34 -18.98
C ALA A 27 10.16 -15.00 -18.83
N GLY A 28 10.22 -16.33 -18.61
CA GLY A 28 11.45 -17.01 -18.22
C GLY A 28 12.04 -16.51 -16.89
N PHE A 29 11.26 -15.84 -16.04
CA PHE A 29 11.79 -15.15 -14.87
C PHE A 29 12.05 -16.13 -13.72
N THR A 30 13.30 -16.22 -13.28
CA THR A 30 13.79 -17.24 -12.34
C THR A 30 13.65 -16.84 -10.88
N LYS A 31 13.78 -17.80 -9.98
CA LYS A 31 13.86 -17.57 -8.53
C LYS A 31 15.03 -16.67 -8.17
N GLY A 32 16.18 -16.84 -8.82
CA GLY A 32 17.34 -15.97 -8.66
C GLY A 32 17.00 -14.51 -8.98
N GLN A 33 16.26 -14.26 -10.06
CA GLN A 33 15.81 -12.91 -10.43
C GLN A 33 14.76 -12.34 -9.47
N VAL A 34 13.88 -13.17 -8.89
CA VAL A 34 12.98 -12.74 -7.81
C VAL A 34 13.78 -12.28 -6.59
N ILE A 35 14.82 -13.03 -6.22
CA ILE A 35 15.71 -12.69 -5.11
C ILE A 35 16.48 -11.40 -5.42
N ASP A 36 17.05 -11.27 -6.63
CA ASP A 36 17.77 -10.07 -7.07
C ASP A 36 16.87 -8.83 -7.02
N TYR A 37 15.66 -8.90 -7.57
CA TYR A 37 14.69 -7.82 -7.52
C TYR A 37 14.45 -7.36 -6.08
N TYR A 38 14.13 -8.29 -5.17
CA TYR A 38 13.86 -7.95 -3.78
C TYR A 38 15.10 -7.41 -3.05
N ALA A 39 16.29 -7.90 -3.37
CA ALA A 39 17.53 -7.39 -2.81
C ALA A 39 17.80 -5.94 -3.25
N ARG A 40 17.59 -5.64 -4.54
CA ARG A 40 17.86 -4.31 -5.12
C ARG A 40 16.81 -3.27 -4.75
N ILE A 41 15.53 -3.65 -4.63
CA ILE A 41 14.46 -2.74 -4.22
C ILE A 41 14.39 -2.54 -2.70
N ALA A 42 15.13 -3.34 -1.92
CA ALA A 42 15.13 -3.31 -0.46
C ALA A 42 15.30 -1.92 0.17
N PRO A 43 16.16 -1.01 -0.33
CA PRO A 43 16.33 0.31 0.28
C PRO A 43 15.03 1.12 0.40
N VAL A 44 14.12 0.97 -0.58
CA VAL A 44 12.82 1.64 -0.56
C VAL A 44 11.71 0.73 -0.04
N LEU A 45 11.79 -0.59 -0.20
CA LEU A 45 10.74 -1.53 0.24
C LEU A 45 10.80 -1.84 1.75
N VAL A 46 11.97 -2.11 2.31
CA VAL A 46 12.12 -2.54 3.72
C VAL A 46 11.48 -1.54 4.71
N PRO A 47 11.64 -0.21 4.55
CA PRO A 47 10.95 0.75 5.41
C PRO A 47 9.42 0.60 5.45
N HIS A 48 8.80 0.16 4.35
CA HIS A 48 7.35 -0.10 4.28
C HIS A 48 6.94 -1.43 4.93
N LEU A 49 7.86 -2.39 5.09
CA LEU A 49 7.60 -3.68 5.75
C LEU A 49 8.00 -3.69 7.22
N ALA A 50 8.94 -2.83 7.62
CA ALA A 50 9.54 -2.84 8.94
C ALA A 50 8.50 -2.72 10.05
N GLY A 51 8.53 -3.68 10.98
CA GLY A 51 7.63 -3.76 12.12
C GLY A 51 6.19 -4.16 11.79
N ARG A 52 5.86 -4.48 10.53
CA ARG A 52 4.51 -4.93 10.13
C ARG A 52 4.44 -6.46 10.08
N PRO A 53 3.46 -7.07 10.77
CA PRO A 53 3.08 -8.46 10.55
C PRO A 53 2.89 -8.75 9.06
N LEU A 54 3.67 -9.69 8.55
CA LEU A 54 3.72 -10.00 7.12
C LEU A 54 3.04 -11.33 6.82
N THR A 55 2.03 -11.30 5.95
CA THR A 55 1.50 -12.50 5.31
C THR A 55 2.24 -12.73 4.00
N LEU A 56 2.80 -13.92 3.82
CA LEU A 56 3.48 -14.32 2.59
C LEU A 56 2.53 -15.09 1.68
N LYS A 57 2.52 -14.78 0.39
CA LYS A 57 1.91 -15.66 -0.62
C LYS A 57 3.01 -16.35 -1.41
N ARG A 58 3.12 -17.66 -1.21
CA ARG A 58 4.24 -18.46 -1.68
C ARG A 58 3.85 -19.29 -2.90
N TYR A 59 4.76 -19.31 -3.88
CA TYR A 59 4.62 -20.01 -5.15
C TYR A 59 5.84 -20.90 -5.37
N PRO A 60 6.02 -21.98 -4.58
CA PRO A 60 7.23 -22.78 -4.63
C PRO A 60 7.54 -23.37 -6.00
N ASN A 61 6.50 -23.56 -6.82
CA ASN A 61 6.55 -24.16 -8.15
C ASN A 61 6.22 -23.19 -9.30
N GLY A 62 6.19 -21.89 -9.04
CA GLY A 62 5.89 -20.86 -10.02
C GLY A 62 4.44 -20.39 -10.00
N VAL A 63 4.18 -19.29 -10.72
CA VAL A 63 2.91 -18.52 -10.69
C VAL A 63 1.71 -19.26 -11.27
N ASP A 64 1.94 -20.21 -12.18
CA ASP A 64 0.89 -21.02 -12.82
C ASP A 64 0.54 -22.29 -12.02
N GLN A 65 1.18 -22.49 -10.87
CA GLN A 65 1.02 -23.66 -10.01
C GLN A 65 0.34 -23.29 -8.68
N GLN A 66 0.05 -24.31 -7.86
CA GLN A 66 -0.56 -24.09 -6.56
C GLN A 66 0.29 -23.16 -5.67
N PHE A 67 -0.41 -22.23 -5.02
CA PHE A 67 0.15 -21.31 -4.03
C PHE A 67 -0.47 -21.56 -2.67
N PHE A 68 0.15 -21.01 -1.63
CA PHE A 68 -0.44 -20.94 -0.30
C PHE A 68 -0.09 -19.65 0.41
N PHE A 69 -0.93 -19.28 1.39
CA PHE A 69 -0.66 -18.17 2.30
C PHE A 69 0.02 -18.68 3.57
N GLU A 70 1.10 -18.04 3.95
CA GLU A 70 1.84 -18.31 5.18
C GLU A 70 1.76 -17.08 6.09
N LYS A 71 0.98 -17.22 7.17
CA LYS A 71 0.84 -16.22 8.23
C LYS A 71 1.72 -16.56 9.44
N ASN A 72 1.73 -17.83 9.82
CA ASN A 72 2.52 -18.32 10.93
C ASN A 72 3.92 -18.71 10.44
N ALA A 73 4.95 -18.07 10.98
CA ALA A 73 6.33 -18.37 10.65
C ALA A 73 6.69 -19.83 10.95
N THR A 74 7.47 -20.45 10.06
CA THR A 74 8.02 -21.79 10.31
C THR A 74 8.97 -21.79 11.51
N ILE A 75 8.94 -22.88 12.29
CA ILE A 75 9.86 -23.10 13.43
C ILE A 75 11.32 -23.25 12.97
N HIS A 76 11.54 -23.63 11.71
CA HIS A 76 12.87 -23.82 11.12
C HIS A 76 13.46 -22.52 10.54
N ARG A 77 12.86 -21.36 10.83
CA ARG A 77 13.40 -20.08 10.39
C ARG A 77 14.77 -19.82 11.01
N PRO A 78 15.67 -19.09 10.33
CA PRO A 78 16.90 -18.62 10.96
C PRO A 78 16.62 -17.83 12.25
N PRO A 79 17.46 -17.94 13.29
CA PRO A 79 17.21 -17.32 14.59
C PRO A 79 17.14 -15.79 14.54
N TRP A 80 17.80 -15.19 13.55
CA TRP A 80 17.81 -13.75 13.31
C TRP A 80 16.56 -13.22 12.59
N VAL A 81 15.71 -14.07 12.00
CA VAL A 81 14.41 -13.65 11.44
C VAL A 81 13.48 -13.33 12.59
N LYS A 82 13.05 -12.09 12.75
CA LYS A 82 12.16 -11.71 13.87
C LYS A 82 10.70 -12.04 13.56
N THR A 83 9.94 -12.32 14.61
CA THR A 83 8.50 -12.57 14.53
C THR A 83 7.74 -11.76 15.57
N ALA A 84 6.48 -11.48 15.31
CA ALA A 84 5.55 -10.90 16.28
C ALA A 84 4.38 -11.85 16.55
N PRO A 85 4.11 -12.22 17.82
CA PRO A 85 2.91 -12.98 18.18
C PRO A 85 1.70 -12.05 18.12
N ILE A 86 0.69 -12.42 17.33
CA ILE A 86 -0.59 -11.71 17.25
C ILE A 86 -1.70 -12.71 17.58
N TRP A 87 -2.57 -12.35 18.52
CA TRP A 87 -3.69 -13.19 18.90
C TRP A 87 -4.64 -13.38 17.72
N SER A 88 -5.06 -14.63 17.47
CA SER A 88 -6.03 -14.97 16.44
C SER A 88 -7.21 -15.66 17.10
N GLU A 89 -8.34 -14.95 17.18
CA GLU A 89 -9.58 -15.49 17.77
C GLU A 89 -10.03 -16.77 17.07
N GLY A 90 -10.07 -16.76 15.73
CA GLY A 90 -10.49 -17.93 14.96
C GLY A 90 -9.60 -19.17 15.12
N ASN A 91 -8.34 -19.01 15.55
CA ASN A 91 -7.45 -20.14 15.83
C ASN A 91 -7.27 -20.40 17.34
N ASN A 92 -7.86 -19.56 18.19
CA ASN A 92 -7.69 -19.55 19.65
C ASN A 92 -6.21 -19.66 20.10
N ARG A 93 -5.31 -18.97 19.41
CA ARG A 93 -3.87 -18.95 19.71
C ARG A 93 -3.17 -17.76 19.10
N ASN A 94 -1.94 -17.51 19.54
CA ASN A 94 -1.04 -16.58 18.86
C ASN A 94 -0.52 -17.15 17.52
N VAL A 95 -0.59 -16.33 16.48
CA VAL A 95 0.07 -16.55 15.20
C VAL A 95 1.34 -15.71 15.18
N ASN A 96 2.49 -16.34 14.89
CA ASN A 96 3.78 -15.66 14.86
C ASN A 96 4.06 -15.13 13.45
N TYR A 97 3.74 -13.88 13.18
CA TYR A 97 3.99 -13.27 11.88
C TYR A 97 5.47 -12.92 11.70
N ILE A 98 5.99 -13.10 10.48
CA ILE A 98 7.35 -12.66 10.11
C ILE A 98 7.39 -11.13 10.11
N LEU A 99 8.49 -10.57 10.61
CA LEU A 99 8.82 -9.14 10.50
C LEU A 99 10.00 -8.97 9.54
N ALA A 100 9.72 -8.53 8.31
CA ALA A 100 10.75 -8.26 7.30
C ALA A 100 11.41 -6.89 7.54
N ASN A 101 12.20 -6.80 8.61
CA ASN A 101 12.80 -5.55 9.09
C ASN A 101 14.10 -5.16 8.39
N ASP A 102 14.70 -6.07 7.63
CA ASP A 102 16.02 -5.90 7.04
C ASP A 102 16.18 -6.69 5.74
N LEU A 103 17.22 -6.34 4.98
CA LEU A 103 17.56 -6.96 3.70
C LEU A 103 17.76 -8.48 3.82
N PRO A 104 18.52 -9.02 4.80
CA PRO A 104 18.65 -10.47 4.96
C PRO A 104 17.31 -11.18 5.13
N THR A 105 16.38 -10.61 5.92
CA THR A 105 15.05 -11.20 6.12
C THR A 105 14.24 -11.16 4.84
N LEU A 106 14.29 -10.06 4.09
CA LEU A 106 13.61 -9.94 2.81
C LEU A 106 14.13 -10.95 1.77
N VAL A 107 15.46 -11.12 1.67
CA VAL A 107 16.08 -12.12 0.78
C VAL A 107 15.72 -13.54 1.20
N TRP A 108 15.70 -13.84 2.50
CA TRP A 108 15.26 -15.13 2.99
C TRP A 108 13.79 -15.41 2.63
N VAL A 109 12.90 -14.44 2.81
CA VAL A 109 11.49 -14.53 2.40
C VAL A 109 11.38 -14.79 0.90
N ALA A 110 12.12 -14.07 0.05
CA ALA A 110 12.15 -14.31 -1.40
C ALA A 110 12.66 -15.72 -1.74
N ASN A 111 13.67 -16.21 -1.01
CA ASN A 111 14.20 -17.57 -1.18
C ASN A 111 13.18 -18.67 -0.78
N LEU A 112 12.16 -18.35 0.03
CA LEU A 112 11.04 -19.25 0.28
C LEU A 112 9.99 -19.27 -0.86
N ALA A 113 10.29 -18.59 -1.97
CA ALA A 113 9.39 -18.33 -3.09
C ALA A 113 8.13 -17.54 -2.67
N ALA A 114 8.27 -16.66 -1.67
CA ALA A 114 7.24 -15.67 -1.36
C ALA A 114 7.27 -14.56 -2.43
N ILE A 115 6.46 -14.73 -3.46
CA ILE A 115 6.38 -13.75 -4.56
C ILE A 115 5.62 -12.52 -4.11
N GLU A 116 4.50 -12.68 -3.40
CA GLU A 116 3.70 -11.55 -2.93
C GLU A 116 3.83 -11.34 -1.42
N LEU A 117 4.05 -10.08 -1.03
CA LEU A 117 4.22 -9.64 0.35
C LEU A 117 3.01 -8.81 0.76
N HIS A 118 2.31 -9.24 1.81
CA HIS A 118 1.07 -8.61 2.26
C HIS A 118 1.19 -8.18 3.73
N PRO A 119 1.68 -6.96 4.01
CA PRO A 119 1.75 -6.43 5.36
C PRO A 119 0.38 -5.99 5.90
N SER A 120 0.25 -5.93 7.22
CA SER A 120 -0.84 -5.23 7.90
C SER A 120 -0.74 -3.70 7.77
N LEU A 121 -1.87 -3.00 7.89
CA LEU A 121 -1.90 -1.52 7.91
C LEU A 121 -1.37 -0.92 9.22
N SER A 122 -1.28 -1.72 10.28
CA SER A 122 -0.68 -1.39 11.57
C SER A 122 0.70 -2.01 11.75
N LEU A 123 1.42 -1.55 12.79
CA LEU A 123 2.65 -2.17 13.25
C LEU A 123 2.34 -3.22 14.32
N ALA A 124 3.16 -4.26 14.44
CA ALA A 124 3.00 -5.33 15.42
C ALA A 124 2.91 -4.81 16.86
N LYS A 125 3.63 -3.73 17.18
CA LYS A 125 3.65 -3.12 18.52
C LYS A 125 2.29 -2.56 18.96
N LYS A 126 1.39 -2.28 18.00
CA LYS A 126 0.07 -1.69 18.23
C LYS A 126 -0.86 -2.11 17.09
N ILE A 127 -1.20 -3.40 17.06
CA ILE A 127 -1.89 -4.04 15.94
C ILE A 127 -3.27 -3.42 15.69
N GLU A 128 -3.93 -2.91 16.72
CA GLU A 128 -5.26 -2.30 16.71
C GLU A 128 -5.28 -0.86 16.17
N SER A 129 -4.10 -0.25 15.98
CA SER A 129 -3.93 1.14 15.54
C SER A 129 -3.30 1.19 14.15
N PRO A 130 -4.09 1.29 13.07
CA PRO A 130 -3.55 1.42 11.73
C PRO A 130 -2.72 2.71 11.59
N THR A 131 -1.69 2.64 10.76
CA THR A 131 -0.83 3.79 10.42
C THR A 131 -1.31 4.52 9.17
N MET A 132 -2.25 3.93 8.44
CA MET A 132 -2.76 4.42 7.15
C MET A 132 -4.19 3.92 6.92
N LEU A 133 -4.95 4.67 6.12
CA LEU A 133 -6.24 4.28 5.56
C LEU A 133 -6.05 3.88 4.09
N VAL A 134 -6.76 2.85 3.62
CA VAL A 134 -6.60 2.30 2.26
C VAL A 134 -7.95 2.13 1.55
N PHE A 135 -7.96 2.41 0.25
CA PHE A 135 -9.05 2.04 -0.66
C PHE A 135 -8.46 1.21 -1.80
N ASP A 136 -8.95 -0.03 -1.97
CA ASP A 136 -8.57 -0.89 -3.08
C ASP A 136 -9.63 -0.78 -4.19
N LEU A 137 -9.28 -0.19 -5.32
CA LEU A 137 -10.18 0.08 -6.42
C LEU A 137 -10.12 -1.08 -7.41
N ASP A 138 -11.10 -1.97 -7.30
CA ASP A 138 -11.17 -3.25 -8.00
C ASP A 138 -12.15 -3.19 -9.18
N PRO A 139 -11.69 -3.18 -10.44
CA PRO A 139 -12.57 -3.09 -11.59
C PRO A 139 -13.18 -4.46 -11.94
N GLY A 140 -14.49 -4.50 -12.17
CA GLY A 140 -15.18 -5.63 -12.77
C GLY A 140 -15.38 -5.43 -14.27
N ALA A 141 -14.99 -6.43 -15.06
CA ALA A 141 -15.04 -6.34 -16.53
C ALA A 141 -16.43 -5.90 -17.03
N PRO A 142 -16.51 -5.04 -18.07
CA PRO A 142 -15.40 -4.52 -18.88
C PRO A 142 -14.63 -3.33 -18.27
N ALA A 143 -14.97 -2.87 -17.06
CA ALA A 143 -14.17 -1.83 -16.40
C ALA A 143 -12.73 -2.31 -16.17
N ASN A 144 -11.80 -1.36 -16.17
CA ASN A 144 -10.37 -1.59 -15.99
C ASN A 144 -9.71 -0.40 -15.25
N MET A 145 -8.39 -0.31 -15.31
CA MET A 145 -7.60 0.75 -14.67
C MET A 145 -8.05 2.18 -15.04
N VAL A 146 -8.64 2.40 -16.22
CA VAL A 146 -9.19 3.71 -16.62
C VAL A 146 -10.34 4.13 -15.70
N GLN A 147 -11.28 3.23 -15.40
CA GLN A 147 -12.35 3.52 -14.46
C GLN A 147 -11.80 3.64 -13.02
N CYS A 148 -10.82 2.82 -12.63
CA CYS A 148 -10.15 2.97 -11.34
C CYS A 148 -9.47 4.33 -11.19
N ALA A 149 -8.84 4.85 -12.26
CA ALA A 149 -8.22 6.17 -12.27
C ALA A 149 -9.27 7.27 -12.04
N GLN A 150 -10.42 7.19 -12.70
CA GLN A 150 -11.53 8.13 -12.49
C GLN A 150 -12.00 8.15 -11.03
N VAL A 151 -12.26 6.96 -10.46
CA VAL A 151 -12.71 6.83 -9.07
C VAL A 151 -11.64 7.28 -8.08
N GLY A 152 -10.36 6.98 -8.36
CA GLY A 152 -9.23 7.45 -7.57
C GLY A 152 -9.11 8.98 -7.55
N ILE A 153 -9.34 9.65 -8.68
CA ILE A 153 -9.34 11.12 -8.77
C ILE A 153 -10.48 11.72 -7.94
N TRP A 154 -11.68 11.12 -7.93
CA TRP A 154 -12.77 11.56 -7.06
C TRP A 154 -12.43 11.40 -5.59
N LEU A 155 -11.89 10.24 -5.19
CA LEU A 155 -11.42 10.04 -3.81
C LEU A 155 -10.36 11.06 -3.41
N ARG A 156 -9.39 11.34 -4.29
CA ARG A 156 -8.37 12.38 -4.06
C ARG A 156 -9.02 13.73 -3.81
N ALA A 157 -9.97 14.15 -4.65
CA ALA A 157 -10.66 15.43 -4.50
C ALA A 157 -11.39 15.53 -3.16
N ILE A 158 -12.02 14.44 -2.70
CA ILE A 158 -12.66 14.39 -1.38
C ILE A 158 -11.62 14.53 -0.26
N PHE A 159 -10.48 13.83 -0.35
CA PHE A 159 -9.41 13.99 0.63
C PHE A 159 -8.82 15.40 0.63
N ASP A 160 -8.60 15.99 -0.54
CA ASP A 160 -8.09 17.36 -0.69
C ASP A 160 -9.05 18.37 -0.04
N HIS A 161 -10.37 18.18 -0.15
CA HIS A 161 -11.38 19.00 0.54
C HIS A 161 -11.25 18.93 2.07
N PHE A 162 -10.95 17.75 2.61
CA PHE A 162 -10.66 17.58 4.05
C PHE A 162 -9.22 17.97 4.44
N GLY A 163 -8.42 18.49 3.50
CA GLY A 163 -7.01 18.83 3.75
C GLY A 163 -6.11 17.63 4.00
N LEU A 164 -6.51 16.44 3.52
CA LEU A 164 -5.77 15.20 3.61
C LEU A 164 -5.04 14.90 2.30
N GLN A 165 -3.77 14.55 2.39
CA GLN A 165 -2.97 14.07 1.28
C GLN A 165 -3.15 12.57 1.10
N SER A 166 -3.36 12.15 -0.15
CA SER A 166 -3.52 10.76 -0.54
C SER A 166 -2.54 10.38 -1.64
N PHE A 167 -2.12 9.11 -1.66
CA PHE A 167 -1.02 8.62 -2.49
C PHE A 167 -1.45 7.36 -3.26
N PRO A 168 -1.40 7.38 -4.60
CA PRO A 168 -1.82 6.25 -5.41
C PRO A 168 -0.67 5.27 -5.67
N LYS A 169 -1.02 3.99 -5.73
CA LYS A 169 -0.16 2.95 -6.30
C LYS A 169 -0.98 2.00 -7.16
N THR A 170 -0.40 1.47 -8.22
CA THR A 170 -1.05 0.36 -8.92
C THR A 170 -1.02 -0.88 -8.05
N SER A 171 -2.04 -1.73 -8.17
CA SER A 171 -2.03 -3.04 -7.49
C SER A 171 -0.96 -3.97 -8.09
N GLY A 172 -0.40 -3.67 -9.27
CA GLY A 172 0.37 -4.60 -10.10
C GLY A 172 -0.51 -5.70 -10.74
N SER A 173 -1.83 -5.54 -10.67
CA SER A 173 -2.81 -6.43 -11.30
C SER A 173 -3.75 -5.58 -12.18
N LYS A 174 -5.03 -5.48 -11.86
CA LYS A 174 -6.01 -4.73 -12.67
C LYS A 174 -6.41 -3.38 -12.05
N GLY A 175 -6.29 -3.24 -10.74
CA GLY A 175 -6.82 -2.12 -9.97
C GLY A 175 -5.78 -1.11 -9.51
N LEU A 176 -6.28 0.01 -8.97
CA LEU A 176 -5.53 1.10 -8.34
C LEU A 176 -5.77 1.07 -6.83
N GLN A 177 -4.79 1.42 -6.03
CA GLN A 177 -4.95 1.55 -4.59
C GLN A 177 -4.60 2.95 -4.14
N LEU A 178 -5.39 3.46 -3.21
CA LEU A 178 -5.20 4.79 -2.65
C LEU A 178 -4.94 4.72 -1.16
N TYR A 179 -3.87 5.38 -0.72
CA TYR A 179 -3.44 5.37 0.67
C TYR A 179 -3.46 6.78 1.25
N VAL A 180 -3.95 6.91 2.48
CA VAL A 180 -3.89 8.14 3.28
C VAL A 180 -3.06 7.85 4.54
N PRO A 181 -1.84 8.39 4.69
CA PRO A 181 -1.08 8.22 5.91
C PRO A 181 -1.79 8.89 7.08
N LEU A 182 -1.91 8.17 8.19
CA LEU A 182 -2.45 8.69 9.44
C LEU A 182 -1.32 8.95 10.42
N ASN A 183 -0.53 7.92 10.76
CA ASN A 183 0.60 8.00 11.71
C ASN A 183 0.28 8.77 13.02
N THR A 184 -0.99 8.79 13.40
CA THR A 184 -1.53 9.35 14.65
C THR A 184 -2.39 8.28 15.33
N PRO A 185 -2.57 8.35 16.66
CA PRO A 185 -3.45 7.41 17.35
C PRO A 185 -4.85 7.36 16.72
N THR A 186 -5.26 6.18 16.30
CA THR A 186 -6.59 5.87 15.72
C THR A 186 -6.85 4.36 15.88
N SER A 187 -7.99 3.86 15.42
CA SER A 187 -8.35 2.45 15.45
C SER A 187 -9.07 2.00 14.18
N TYR A 188 -9.19 0.69 13.98
CA TYR A 188 -10.02 0.13 12.91
C TYR A 188 -11.51 0.47 13.08
N ASP A 189 -11.99 0.63 14.32
CA ASP A 189 -13.36 1.09 14.61
C ASP A 189 -13.65 2.51 14.10
N ILE A 190 -12.61 3.31 13.82
CA ILE A 190 -12.75 4.64 13.22
C ILE A 190 -12.52 4.57 11.71
N THR A 191 -11.42 3.95 11.30
CA THR A 191 -10.98 3.94 9.89
C THR A 191 -11.91 3.13 8.98
N LYS A 192 -12.42 1.98 9.45
CA LYS A 192 -13.30 1.10 8.67
C LYS A 192 -14.66 1.75 8.38
N PRO A 193 -15.41 2.26 9.38
CA PRO A 193 -16.68 2.93 9.10
C PRO A 193 -16.50 4.20 8.26
N PHE A 194 -15.41 4.94 8.47
CA PHE A 194 -15.09 6.11 7.66
C PHE A 194 -14.89 5.75 6.18
N ALA A 195 -14.08 4.73 5.87
CA ALA A 195 -13.89 4.28 4.49
C ALA A 195 -15.19 3.75 3.87
N HIS A 196 -15.99 3.00 4.64
CA HIS A 196 -17.26 2.47 4.15
C HIS A 196 -18.25 3.60 3.81
N ALA A 197 -18.36 4.61 4.67
CA ALA A 197 -19.21 5.76 4.41
C ALA A 197 -18.78 6.52 3.14
N LEU A 198 -17.47 6.74 2.96
CA LEU A 198 -16.96 7.39 1.76
C LEU A 198 -17.23 6.57 0.48
N ALA A 199 -17.12 5.24 0.56
CA ALA A 199 -17.46 4.35 -0.53
C ALA A 199 -18.96 4.42 -0.90
N ARG A 200 -19.84 4.55 0.09
CA ARG A 200 -21.29 4.70 -0.13
C ARG A 200 -21.68 6.06 -0.69
N VAL A 201 -21.03 7.13 -0.26
CA VAL A 201 -21.23 8.47 -0.84
C VAL A 201 -20.83 8.44 -2.33
N LEU A 202 -19.66 7.90 -2.65
CA LEU A 202 -19.23 7.76 -4.06
C LEU A 202 -20.15 6.84 -4.87
N GLU A 203 -20.63 5.74 -4.29
CA GLU A 203 -21.62 4.89 -4.95
C GLU A 203 -22.92 5.65 -5.20
N ASN A 204 -23.40 6.47 -4.25
CA ASN A 204 -24.63 7.21 -4.40
C ASN A 204 -24.56 8.26 -5.52
N ASP A 205 -23.42 8.97 -5.61
CA ASP A 205 -23.19 10.03 -6.60
C ASP A 205 -22.86 9.46 -8.00
N HIS A 206 -22.26 8.27 -8.06
CA HIS A 206 -21.77 7.66 -9.30
C HIS A 206 -22.21 6.18 -9.43
N ARG A 207 -23.52 5.92 -9.25
CA ARG A 207 -24.11 4.55 -9.22
C ARG A 207 -23.85 3.74 -10.49
N ASP A 208 -23.60 4.39 -11.62
CA ASP A 208 -23.29 3.77 -12.90
C ASP A 208 -21.86 3.20 -12.94
N LEU A 209 -20.93 3.78 -12.17
CA LEU A 209 -19.51 3.43 -12.21
C LEU A 209 -18.96 2.82 -10.91
N VAL A 210 -19.56 3.12 -9.77
CA VAL A 210 -19.07 2.72 -8.44
C VAL A 210 -20.02 1.71 -7.79
N VAL A 211 -19.45 0.77 -7.05
CA VAL A 211 -20.16 -0.09 -6.10
C VAL A 211 -19.37 -0.19 -4.80
N SER A 212 -20.06 -0.28 -3.66
CA SER A 212 -19.43 -0.50 -2.34
C SER A 212 -19.77 -1.88 -1.72
N ASP A 213 -20.76 -2.58 -2.27
CA ASP A 213 -21.08 -3.97 -1.93
C ASP A 213 -20.04 -4.93 -2.57
N MET A 214 -19.47 -5.80 -1.72
CA MET A 214 -18.43 -6.75 -2.13
C MET A 214 -18.92 -7.87 -3.06
N LYS A 215 -20.22 -8.05 -3.29
CA LYS A 215 -20.76 -9.06 -4.22
C LYS A 215 -20.20 -8.87 -5.63
N LYS A 216 -19.49 -9.90 -6.13
CA LYS A 216 -18.86 -9.87 -7.46
C LYS A 216 -19.86 -9.63 -8.60
N SER A 217 -21.09 -10.12 -8.47
CA SER A 217 -22.16 -9.95 -9.46
C SER A 217 -22.54 -8.47 -9.70
N LEU A 218 -22.30 -7.59 -8.72
CA LEU A 218 -22.63 -6.17 -8.82
C LEU A 218 -21.52 -5.33 -9.49
N ARG A 219 -20.36 -5.94 -9.77
CA ARG A 219 -19.16 -5.22 -10.25
C ARG A 219 -19.07 -5.14 -11.78
N ILE A 220 -19.96 -5.79 -12.53
CA ILE A 220 -19.89 -5.83 -14.00
C ILE A 220 -19.94 -4.39 -14.54
N GLY A 221 -18.87 -3.97 -15.23
CA GLY A 221 -18.72 -2.61 -15.75
C GLY A 221 -18.45 -1.52 -14.72
N LYS A 222 -18.25 -1.89 -13.45
CA LYS A 222 -18.07 -0.96 -12.32
C LYS A 222 -16.76 -1.18 -11.59
N VAL A 223 -16.41 -0.24 -10.73
CA VAL A 223 -15.29 -0.31 -9.80
C VAL A 223 -15.84 -0.53 -8.40
N LEU A 224 -15.42 -1.63 -7.76
CA LEU A 224 -15.59 -1.77 -6.32
C LEU A 224 -14.62 -0.80 -5.65
N VAL A 225 -15.16 0.07 -4.79
CA VAL A 225 -14.37 0.80 -3.80
C VAL A 225 -14.26 -0.08 -2.56
N ASP A 226 -13.23 -0.92 -2.50
CA ASP A 226 -13.07 -1.88 -1.41
C ASP A 226 -12.52 -1.19 -0.16
N TRP A 227 -13.47 -0.81 0.71
CA TRP A 227 -13.23 -0.25 2.04
C TRP A 227 -12.86 -1.33 3.08
N SER A 228 -13.09 -2.61 2.77
CA SER A 228 -12.94 -3.73 3.73
C SER A 228 -11.48 -4.04 4.08
N GLN A 229 -10.52 -3.48 3.34
CA GLN A 229 -9.09 -3.58 3.61
C GLN A 229 -8.69 -2.93 4.94
N ASN A 230 -9.50 -1.99 5.45
CA ASN A 230 -9.27 -1.29 6.71
C ASN A 230 -9.71 -2.13 7.91
N ASP A 231 -9.12 -3.30 8.09
CA ASP A 231 -9.47 -4.25 9.13
C ASP A 231 -8.22 -4.92 9.69
N GLU A 232 -8.18 -5.16 11.00
CA GLU A 232 -7.01 -5.72 11.67
C GLU A 232 -6.65 -7.14 11.21
N HIS A 233 -7.61 -7.89 10.67
CA HIS A 233 -7.41 -9.25 10.19
C HIS A 233 -7.01 -9.31 8.71
N LYS A 234 -6.99 -8.16 8.02
CA LYS A 234 -6.67 -8.04 6.60
C LYS A 234 -5.21 -7.64 6.39
N THR A 235 -4.72 -8.02 5.23
CA THR A 235 -3.40 -7.61 4.73
C THR A 235 -3.54 -7.22 3.27
N THR A 236 -2.84 -6.17 2.87
CA THR A 236 -2.90 -5.63 1.51
C THR A 236 -1.54 -5.77 0.86
N ILE A 237 -1.50 -5.97 -0.45
CA ILE A 237 -0.24 -6.08 -1.20
C ILE A 237 0.67 -4.88 -0.94
N ALA A 238 1.92 -5.14 -0.54
CA ALA A 238 2.89 -4.09 -0.26
C ALA A 238 3.18 -3.26 -1.52
N VAL A 239 3.51 -1.98 -1.32
CA VAL A 239 4.23 -1.21 -2.35
C VAL A 239 5.52 -1.94 -2.69
N TYR A 240 5.93 -1.94 -3.96
CA TYR A 240 7.09 -2.66 -4.52
C TYR A 240 7.04 -4.20 -4.46
N SER A 241 5.97 -4.82 -3.96
CA SER A 241 5.83 -6.28 -4.04
C SER A 241 5.59 -6.73 -5.48
N LEU A 242 6.26 -7.80 -5.90
CA LEU A 242 5.90 -8.55 -7.10
C LEU A 242 4.48 -9.11 -6.97
N ARG A 243 3.85 -9.32 -8.13
CA ARG A 243 2.56 -9.97 -8.28
C ARG A 243 2.73 -11.26 -9.05
N ALA A 244 2.12 -12.32 -8.55
CA ALA A 244 2.09 -13.60 -9.25
C ALA A 244 1.04 -13.57 -10.37
N ARG A 245 1.42 -12.94 -11.48
CA ARG A 245 0.70 -12.91 -12.74
C ARG A 245 1.56 -13.60 -13.79
N GLU A 246 1.09 -13.63 -15.03
CA GLU A 246 1.82 -14.19 -16.17
C GLU A 246 3.23 -13.61 -16.31
N ARG A 247 3.38 -12.30 -16.05
CA ARG A 247 4.65 -11.57 -16.06
C ARG A 247 4.98 -11.00 -14.67
N PRO A 248 6.25 -10.70 -14.34
CA PRO A 248 6.69 -10.22 -13.02
C PRO A 248 6.33 -8.75 -12.79
N THR A 249 5.03 -8.44 -12.87
CA THR A 249 4.45 -7.11 -12.59
C THR A 249 4.55 -6.76 -11.11
N VAL A 250 4.57 -5.47 -10.81
CA VAL A 250 4.80 -4.96 -9.45
C VAL A 250 3.69 -4.01 -9.01
N SER A 251 3.32 -4.08 -7.73
CA SER A 251 2.49 -3.09 -7.04
C SER A 251 3.28 -1.79 -6.88
N THR A 252 3.09 -0.83 -7.79
CA THR A 252 4.06 0.25 -8.01
C THR A 252 3.49 1.61 -7.61
N PRO A 253 4.19 2.41 -6.79
CA PRO A 253 3.74 3.76 -6.50
C PRO A 253 3.85 4.64 -7.74
N VAL A 254 2.82 5.44 -7.97
CA VAL A 254 2.71 6.32 -9.15
C VAL A 254 2.40 7.74 -8.69
N LYS A 255 2.75 8.70 -9.53
CA LYS A 255 2.32 10.08 -9.32
C LYS A 255 0.87 10.25 -9.75
N TRP A 256 0.20 11.24 -9.20
CA TRP A 256 -1.16 11.57 -9.61
C TRP A 256 -1.26 11.98 -11.08
N GLU A 257 -0.25 12.67 -11.61
CA GLU A 257 -0.20 13.04 -13.01
C GLU A 257 -0.20 11.79 -13.92
N GLU A 258 0.42 10.69 -13.50
CA GLU A 258 0.39 9.41 -14.24
C GLU A 258 -1.02 8.82 -14.25
N VAL A 259 -1.75 8.90 -13.13
CA VAL A 259 -3.16 8.45 -13.03
C VAL A 259 -4.07 9.31 -13.91
N GLU A 260 -3.89 10.62 -13.92
CA GLU A 260 -4.63 11.55 -14.79
C GLU A 260 -4.36 11.27 -16.28
N GLN A 261 -3.11 10.91 -16.65
CA GLN A 261 -2.79 10.52 -18.03
C GLN A 261 -3.48 9.23 -18.46
N VAL A 262 -3.60 8.22 -17.58
CA VAL A 262 -4.37 6.99 -17.85
C VAL A 262 -5.81 7.32 -18.24
N LEU A 263 -6.46 8.19 -17.47
CA LEU A 263 -7.83 8.62 -17.75
C LEU A 263 -7.92 9.41 -19.05
N LYS A 264 -7.05 10.41 -19.24
CA LYS A 264 -7.04 11.27 -20.43
C LYS A 264 -6.83 10.49 -21.72
N LYS A 265 -5.89 9.54 -21.73
CA LYS A 265 -5.53 8.74 -22.91
C LYS A 265 -6.39 7.48 -23.05
N LYS A 266 -7.19 7.14 -22.04
CA LYS A 266 -7.96 5.89 -21.94
C LYS A 266 -7.10 4.64 -22.14
N ASP A 267 -5.86 4.70 -21.64
CA ASP A 267 -4.86 3.66 -21.83
C ASP A 267 -4.40 3.10 -20.47
N PRO A 268 -4.87 1.90 -20.09
CA PRO A 268 -4.48 1.28 -18.83
C PRO A 268 -3.03 0.81 -18.81
N SER A 269 -2.37 0.66 -19.97
CA SER A 269 -0.99 0.13 -20.05
C SER A 269 0.07 1.11 -19.52
N LEU A 270 -0.27 2.40 -19.44
CA LEU A 270 0.65 3.48 -19.01
C LEU A 270 1.16 3.34 -17.57
N VAL A 271 0.50 2.53 -16.74
CA VAL A 271 0.85 2.31 -15.33
C VAL A 271 1.06 0.84 -14.99
N VAL A 272 1.37 0.01 -15.99
CA VAL A 272 1.79 -1.38 -15.80
C VAL A 272 3.31 -1.44 -15.80
N PHE A 273 3.90 -1.91 -14.70
CA PHE A 273 5.35 -1.97 -14.53
C PHE A 273 5.80 -3.38 -14.15
N GLU A 274 6.82 -3.87 -14.84
CA GLU A 274 7.56 -5.09 -14.50
C GLU A 274 8.75 -4.80 -13.58
N ALA A 275 9.30 -5.86 -12.98
CA ALA A 275 10.39 -5.81 -12.01
C ALA A 275 11.53 -4.83 -12.37
N ASN A 276 12.08 -4.93 -13.59
CA ASN A 276 13.19 -4.08 -14.04
C ASN A 276 12.78 -2.60 -14.15
N GLN A 277 11.61 -2.31 -14.70
CA GLN A 277 11.09 -0.95 -14.83
C GLN A 277 10.89 -0.30 -13.45
N VAL A 278 10.49 -1.08 -12.43
CA VAL A 278 10.36 -0.56 -11.07
C VAL A 278 11.72 -0.28 -10.43
N LEU A 279 12.74 -1.12 -10.67
CA LEU A 279 14.10 -0.83 -10.21
C LEU A 279 14.61 0.48 -10.81
N ASP A 280 14.47 0.67 -12.13
CA ASP A 280 14.87 1.89 -12.82
C ASP A 280 14.10 3.11 -12.29
N ARG A 281 12.80 2.96 -12.02
CA ARG A 281 11.96 4.01 -11.43
C ARG A 281 12.41 4.38 -10.02
N ALA A 282 12.70 3.40 -9.16
CA ALA A 282 13.14 3.64 -7.80
C ALA A 282 14.51 4.33 -7.76
N GLU A 283 15.43 3.96 -8.65
CA GLU A 283 16.72 4.63 -8.80
C GLU A 283 16.55 6.09 -9.26
N LYS A 284 15.69 6.33 -10.24
CA LYS A 284 15.49 7.67 -10.82
C LYS A 284 14.65 8.62 -9.95
N LEU A 285 13.59 8.10 -9.32
CA LEU A 285 12.57 8.91 -8.65
C LEU A 285 12.64 8.81 -7.12
N GLY A 286 13.44 7.88 -6.58
CA GLY A 286 13.42 7.54 -5.17
C GLY A 286 12.10 6.87 -4.76
N ASP A 287 11.81 6.90 -3.46
CA ASP A 287 10.57 6.34 -2.91
C ASP A 287 9.42 7.35 -2.98
N LEU A 288 8.58 7.24 -4.01
CA LEU A 288 7.35 8.06 -4.15
C LEU A 288 6.34 7.82 -3.02
N PHE A 289 6.45 6.70 -2.31
CA PHE A 289 5.57 6.33 -1.21
C PHE A 289 6.17 6.67 0.17
N GLU A 290 7.36 7.25 0.25
CA GLU A 290 8.02 7.64 1.51
C GLU A 290 7.13 8.48 2.45
N PRO A 291 6.28 9.41 1.94
CA PRO A 291 5.37 10.17 2.80
C PRO A 291 4.45 9.29 3.66
N LEU A 292 4.16 8.06 3.25
CA LEU A 292 3.33 7.13 4.04
C LEU A 292 3.96 6.79 5.38
N LEU A 293 5.29 6.85 5.47
CA LEU A 293 6.06 6.53 6.67
C LEU A 293 6.19 7.72 7.63
N LYS A 294 6.04 8.95 7.12
CA LYS A 294 6.42 10.17 7.84
C LYS A 294 5.25 11.12 8.12
N LEU A 295 4.34 11.28 7.15
CA LEU A 295 3.27 12.27 7.22
C LEU A 295 2.26 11.86 8.31
N LYS A 296 1.89 12.81 9.15
CA LYS A 296 0.90 12.62 10.21
C LYS A 296 -0.36 13.39 9.85
N GLN A 297 -1.47 12.68 9.73
CA GLN A 297 -2.77 13.26 9.39
C GLN A 297 -3.85 12.68 10.28
N LYS A 298 -4.85 13.49 10.63
CA LYS A 298 -6.00 13.06 11.43
C LYS A 298 -7.23 13.06 10.54
N LEU A 299 -7.99 11.98 10.57
CA LEU A 299 -9.30 11.96 9.92
C LEU A 299 -10.19 13.06 10.52
N PRO A 300 -11.06 13.70 9.71
CA PRO A 300 -11.94 14.73 10.19
C PRO A 300 -12.92 14.18 11.26
N SER A 301 -13.19 14.99 12.27
CA SER A 301 -14.28 14.74 13.22
C SER A 301 -15.59 15.14 12.54
N LEU A 302 -16.39 14.16 12.14
CA LEU A 302 -17.68 14.40 11.51
C LEU A 302 -18.76 14.49 12.60
N PRO A 303 -19.65 15.52 12.60
CA PRO A 303 -20.74 15.62 13.57
C PRO A 303 -21.64 14.37 13.51
N GLY A 304 -22.02 13.80 14.66
CA GLY A 304 -22.76 12.53 14.72
C GLY A 304 -21.90 11.27 14.70
N VAL A 305 -20.57 11.41 14.56
CA VAL A 305 -19.59 10.31 14.53
C VAL A 305 -18.97 10.09 15.91
N GLY A 306 -19.83 9.78 16.89
CA GLY A 306 -19.42 9.08 18.10
C GLY A 306 -19.86 7.62 17.96
N LYS A 307 -18.92 6.67 17.83
CA LYS A 307 -19.22 5.24 17.60
C LYS A 307 -20.38 4.98 16.61
N GLY A 308 -20.48 5.81 15.55
CA GLY A 308 -21.69 5.92 14.73
C GLY A 308 -21.66 5.05 13.47
N ALA A 309 -22.83 4.54 13.08
CA ALA A 309 -23.04 3.73 11.89
C ALA A 309 -22.63 4.46 10.59
N PRO A 310 -22.26 3.74 9.51
CA PRO A 310 -21.84 4.33 8.24
C PRO A 310 -22.77 5.42 7.69
N GLU A 311 -24.07 5.34 7.97
CA GLU A 311 -25.09 6.31 7.56
C GLU A 311 -24.88 7.71 8.17
N ALA A 312 -24.52 7.79 9.46
CA ALA A 312 -24.27 9.07 10.13
C ALA A 312 -22.98 9.73 9.62
N ILE A 313 -21.97 8.92 9.31
CA ILE A 313 -20.72 9.37 8.71
C ILE A 313 -20.98 9.86 7.28
N ALA A 314 -21.77 9.13 6.48
CA ALA A 314 -22.12 9.52 5.12
C ALA A 314 -22.88 10.86 5.11
N ALA A 315 -23.88 11.03 6.00
CA ALA A 315 -24.58 12.30 6.16
C ALA A 315 -23.63 13.44 6.57
N GLY A 316 -22.68 13.19 7.48
CA GLY A 316 -21.65 14.15 7.86
C GLY A 316 -20.71 14.51 6.69
N LEU A 317 -20.34 13.54 5.85
CA LEU A 317 -19.53 13.76 4.65
C LEU A 317 -20.29 14.58 3.60
N GLU A 318 -21.56 14.27 3.35
CA GLU A 318 -22.44 15.03 2.45
C GLU A 318 -22.64 16.46 2.94
N LEU A 319 -22.91 16.67 4.23
CA LEU A 319 -23.01 17.99 4.84
C LEU A 319 -21.70 18.77 4.74
N ALA A 320 -20.56 18.10 4.96
CA ALA A 320 -19.25 18.72 4.84
C ALA A 320 -18.88 19.06 3.39
N ALA A 321 -19.37 18.29 2.41
CA ALA A 321 -19.21 18.57 0.99
C ALA A 321 -20.10 19.73 0.51
N GLN A 322 -21.28 19.91 1.13
CA GLN A 322 -22.18 21.04 0.85
C GLN A 322 -21.76 22.35 1.53
N ALA A 323 -20.92 22.29 2.57
CA ALA A 323 -20.35 23.47 3.20
C ALA A 323 -19.23 24.06 2.32
N GLU A 324 -19.38 25.32 1.90
CA GLU A 324 -18.42 26.01 1.02
C GLU A 324 -16.96 25.92 1.50
N PRO A 325 -15.99 25.83 0.58
CA PRO A 325 -14.57 25.79 0.95
C PRO A 325 -14.18 27.08 1.67
N ARG A 326 -13.69 26.95 2.91
CA ARG A 326 -13.01 28.06 3.60
C ARG A 326 -11.78 28.45 2.78
N THR A 327 -11.90 29.55 2.05
CA THR A 327 -10.78 30.18 1.34
C THR A 327 -9.59 30.34 2.27
N ARG A 328 -8.46 29.68 1.95
CA ARG A 328 -7.17 29.95 2.58
C ARG A 328 -6.82 31.43 2.36
N LYS A 329 -6.96 32.26 3.40
CA LYS A 329 -6.30 33.57 3.42
C LYS A 329 -4.80 33.32 3.35
N LYS A 330 -4.17 33.77 2.26
CA LYS A 330 -2.71 33.87 2.16
C LYS A 330 -2.24 34.85 3.23
N THR A 331 -1.71 34.34 4.33
CA THR A 331 -0.96 35.17 5.27
C THR A 331 0.38 35.47 4.61
N ALA A 332 0.53 36.68 4.09
CA ALA A 332 1.81 37.18 3.60
C ALA A 332 2.78 37.24 4.78
N ILE A 333 3.86 36.48 4.70
CA ILE A 333 4.99 36.59 5.63
C ILE A 333 5.71 37.88 5.25
N ALA A 334 5.53 38.93 6.06
CA ALA A 334 6.29 40.16 5.95
C ALA A 334 7.77 39.85 6.30
N ALA A 335 8.65 39.99 5.31
CA ALA A 335 10.08 39.88 5.49
C ALA A 335 10.60 41.10 6.28
N THR A 336 10.96 40.90 7.55
CA THR A 336 11.69 41.87 8.36
C THR A 336 13.14 41.94 7.88
N ARG A 337 13.55 43.08 7.31
CA ARG A 337 14.96 43.38 6.99
C ARG A 337 15.78 43.48 8.29
N PRO A 338 17.02 42.98 8.33
CA PRO A 338 17.91 43.23 9.47
C PRO A 338 18.47 44.65 9.40
N ALA A 339 18.46 45.34 10.54
CA ALA A 339 19.03 46.66 10.73
C ALA A 339 20.57 46.59 10.70
N ALA A 340 21.19 47.44 9.87
CA ALA A 340 22.63 47.59 9.76
C ALA A 340 23.20 48.30 11.01
N SER A 341 24.13 47.63 11.69
CA SER A 341 25.00 48.17 12.73
C SER A 341 25.95 49.21 12.14
N LYS A 342 25.78 50.49 12.51
CA LYS A 342 26.75 51.55 12.24
C LYS A 342 27.85 51.53 13.32
N LYS A 343 29.04 51.04 12.97
CA LYS A 343 30.29 51.35 13.68
C LYS A 343 30.60 52.85 13.54
N ARG A 344 30.59 53.59 14.65
CA ARG A 344 31.22 54.92 14.76
C ARG A 344 32.65 54.73 15.28
N ARG A 345 33.64 55.08 14.45
CA ARG A 345 35.01 55.41 14.88
C ARG A 345 34.96 56.76 15.62
N LYS A 346 35.58 56.84 16.80
CA LYS A 346 36.03 58.10 17.40
C LYS A 346 37.45 58.38 16.92
N VAL A 347 37.72 59.66 16.69
CA VAL A 347 39.05 60.29 16.65
C VAL A 347 39.72 60.12 18.00
#